data_AF-B2W8S8-F1
#
_entry.id   AF-B2W8S8-F1
#
_cell.length_a   1.000
_cell.length_b   1.000
_cell.length_c   1.000
_cell.angle_alpha   90.00
_cell.angle_beta   90.00
_cell.angle_gamma   90.00
#
_symmetry.space_group_name_H-M   'P 1'
#
loop_
_entity.id
_entity.type
_entity.pdbx_description
1 polymer ?
#
loop_
_entity_poly.entity_id
_entity_poly.type
_entity_poly.pdbx_seq_one_letter_code
_entity_poly.pdbx_strand_id
1 'polypeptide(L)'
;MSHPSEVDDITTINYILHWPYLENPSNTTFVGHSQIDICRCPRPDLPPQDELEPGHIYTRYKCLGPEVQFKSGDEELWVLQEAHGPINMLRPATAEEAERRKQIHDDADPSAYQRHNFILLTGPCPRGRYQAYATQKWLESLSASARQNISSLSLLIQSYEEDCLEHFIKQAYTELAKYIVQHLSGFKTLCLHFWNDGWTLWSAVAEFSVIFDMADAKIVIKDDRWFDGYSECADSSAFLGLIYDMDEA
;
A
#
# COMPACT_ATOMS: atom_id res chain seq x y z
N MET A 1 -25.42 8.85 2.82
CA MET A 1 -23.97 9.08 2.93
C MET A 1 -23.36 7.69 2.84
N SER A 2 -22.65 7.41 1.76
CA SER A 2 -21.91 6.17 1.52
C SER A 2 -20.85 6.00 2.61
N HIS A 3 -20.63 4.77 3.06
CA HIS A 3 -19.56 4.48 4.02
C HIS A 3 -18.19 4.71 3.36
N PRO A 4 -17.18 5.31 4.01
CA PRO A 4 -15.86 5.58 3.40
C PRO A 4 -15.12 4.33 2.86
N SER A 5 -15.58 3.13 3.23
CA SER A 5 -15.06 1.84 2.79
C SER A 5 -15.93 1.15 1.72
N GLU A 6 -17.02 1.79 1.28
CA GLU A 6 -17.77 1.37 0.10
C GLU A 6 -16.90 1.56 -1.15
N VAL A 7 -16.95 0.57 -2.04
CA VAL A 7 -16.16 0.50 -3.28
C VAL A 7 -16.42 1.72 -4.18
N ASP A 8 -17.62 2.30 -4.07
CA ASP A 8 -18.08 3.42 -4.90
C ASP A 8 -17.36 4.75 -4.61
N ASP A 9 -16.63 4.89 -3.49
CA ASP A 9 -15.88 6.11 -3.13
C ASP A 9 -14.35 5.97 -3.25
N ILE A 10 -13.87 4.85 -3.80
CA ILE A 10 -12.44 4.59 -3.97
C ILE A 10 -11.91 5.29 -5.24
N THR A 11 -10.76 5.97 -5.11
CA THR A 11 -9.98 6.48 -6.24
C THR A 11 -8.71 5.65 -6.37
N THR A 12 -8.62 4.90 -7.46
CA THR A 12 -7.47 4.02 -7.72
C THR A 12 -6.33 4.78 -8.39
N ILE A 13 -5.11 4.58 -7.91
CA ILE A 13 -3.88 5.06 -8.56
C ILE A 13 -3.04 3.86 -8.94
N ASN A 14 -2.83 3.66 -10.24
CA ASN A 14 -1.97 2.57 -10.70
C ASN A 14 -0.49 2.93 -10.60
N TYR A 15 0.33 1.97 -10.19
CA TYR A 15 1.78 2.11 -10.15
C TYR A 15 2.51 0.87 -10.68
N ILE A 16 3.74 1.09 -11.13
CA ILE A 16 4.66 0.06 -11.58
C ILE A 16 5.92 0.14 -10.70
N LEU A 17 6.47 -1.01 -10.36
CA LEU A 17 7.74 -1.12 -9.64
C LEU A 17 8.85 -1.42 -10.64
N HIS A 18 9.81 -0.50 -10.75
CA HIS A 18 11.01 -0.68 -11.55
C HIS A 18 12.18 -1.05 -10.66
N TRP A 19 12.96 -2.05 -11.08
CA TRP A 19 14.03 -2.67 -10.29
C TRP A 19 15.38 -2.45 -10.97
N PRO A 20 15.93 -1.23 -10.93
CA PRO A 20 17.06 -0.83 -11.78
C PRO A 20 18.36 -1.59 -11.47
N TYR A 21 18.47 -2.17 -10.27
CA TYR A 21 19.69 -2.83 -9.81
C TYR A 21 19.61 -4.35 -9.81
N LEU A 22 18.48 -4.93 -10.20
CA LEU A 22 18.33 -6.38 -10.30
C LEU A 22 18.71 -6.85 -11.70
N GLU A 23 19.31 -8.05 -11.78
CA GLU A 23 19.73 -8.62 -13.06
C GLU A 23 18.54 -9.10 -13.90
N ASN A 24 17.56 -9.75 -13.27
CA ASN A 24 16.42 -10.33 -13.98
C ASN A 24 15.07 -9.99 -13.30
N PRO A 25 14.70 -8.70 -13.20
CA PRO A 25 13.45 -8.31 -12.59
C PRO A 25 12.25 -8.70 -13.47
N SER A 26 11.23 -9.23 -12.83
CA SER A 26 9.98 -9.69 -13.42
C SER A 26 8.85 -9.52 -12.40
N ASN A 27 7.61 -9.57 -12.88
CA ASN A 27 6.43 -9.56 -12.02
C ASN A 27 6.36 -10.77 -11.09
N THR A 28 7.21 -11.77 -11.26
CA THR A 28 7.30 -12.94 -10.36
C THR A 28 8.64 -13.04 -9.64
N THR A 29 9.51 -12.04 -9.73
CA THR A 29 10.85 -12.07 -9.12
C THR A 29 10.80 -12.25 -7.61
N PHE A 30 9.66 -11.97 -6.97
CA PHE A 30 9.46 -12.11 -5.53
C PHE A 30 8.30 -13.08 -5.16
N VAL A 31 7.83 -13.93 -6.08
CA VAL A 31 6.89 -15.01 -5.81
C VAL A 31 7.61 -16.27 -5.26
N GLY A 32 7.65 -16.47 -3.93
CA GLY A 32 8.12 -17.72 -3.30
C GLY A 32 9.00 -17.54 -2.04
N HIS A 33 9.41 -18.65 -1.40
CA HIS A 33 10.17 -18.64 -0.14
C HIS A 33 11.69 -18.42 -0.29
N SER A 34 12.22 -18.54 -1.50
CA SER A 34 13.66 -18.43 -1.77
C SER A 34 13.87 -17.86 -3.15
N GLN A 35 13.96 -16.53 -3.23
CA GLN A 35 14.36 -15.85 -4.45
C GLN A 35 15.64 -15.07 -4.22
N ILE A 36 16.58 -15.36 -5.12
CA ILE A 36 17.95 -14.87 -5.13
C ILE A 36 18.09 -14.25 -6.51
N ASP A 37 17.71 -12.98 -6.65
CA ASP A 37 18.16 -12.21 -7.80
C ASP A 37 19.49 -11.55 -7.46
N ILE A 38 20.34 -11.41 -8.46
CA ILE A 38 21.61 -10.72 -8.33
C ILE A 38 21.32 -9.23 -8.38
N CYS A 39 21.72 -8.54 -7.32
CA CYS A 39 21.64 -7.11 -7.17
C CYS A 39 23.01 -6.47 -7.36
N ARG A 40 23.05 -5.34 -8.07
CA ARG A 40 24.23 -4.50 -8.26
C ARG A 40 24.03 -3.09 -7.68
N CYS A 41 23.15 -2.96 -6.69
CA CYS A 41 22.89 -1.65 -6.09
C CYS A 41 24.14 -1.12 -5.37
N PRO A 42 24.39 0.21 -5.41
CA PRO A 42 25.46 0.81 -4.64
C PRO A 42 25.15 0.66 -3.15
N ARG A 43 26.03 -0.02 -2.42
CA ARG A 43 25.90 -0.27 -0.98
C ARG A 43 27.15 0.19 -0.24
N PRO A 44 27.01 0.93 0.87
CA PRO A 44 28.16 1.43 1.62
C PRO A 44 28.94 0.31 2.32
N ASP A 45 28.32 -0.85 2.55
CA ASP A 45 28.94 -2.02 3.17
C ASP A 45 29.57 -3.01 2.16
N LEU A 46 29.53 -2.70 0.86
CA LEU A 46 30.12 -3.51 -0.20
C LEU A 46 31.08 -2.66 -1.06
N PRO A 47 32.08 -3.29 -1.73
CA PRO A 47 32.84 -2.61 -2.77
C PRO A 47 31.92 -2.06 -3.88
N PRO A 48 32.33 -1.00 -4.61
CA PRO A 48 31.59 -0.53 -5.77
C PRO A 48 31.24 -1.69 -6.70
N GLN A 49 29.95 -1.80 -7.04
CA GLN A 49 29.44 -2.85 -7.92
C GLN A 49 29.46 -2.28 -9.35
N ASP A 50 30.21 -2.88 -10.26
CA ASP A 50 30.17 -2.58 -11.69
C ASP A 50 29.67 -3.80 -12.50
N GLU A 51 29.64 -3.70 -13.83
CA GLU A 51 29.18 -4.79 -14.70
C GLU A 51 30.09 -6.03 -14.68
N LEU A 52 31.33 -5.90 -14.18
CA LEU A 52 32.33 -6.97 -14.15
C LEU A 52 32.32 -7.73 -12.82
N GLU A 53 31.81 -7.12 -11.75
CA GLU A 53 31.63 -7.77 -10.46
C GLU A 53 30.44 -8.75 -10.47
N PRO A 54 30.52 -9.87 -9.72
CA PRO A 54 29.46 -10.89 -9.67
C PRO A 54 28.13 -10.40 -9.07
N GLY A 55 28.09 -9.18 -8.54
CA GLY A 55 26.96 -8.65 -7.78
C GLY A 55 26.81 -9.31 -6.40
N HIS A 56 25.68 -9.08 -5.76
CA HIS A 56 25.33 -9.70 -4.47
C HIS A 56 23.88 -10.15 -4.47
N ILE A 57 23.56 -11.10 -3.59
CA ILE A 57 22.16 -11.53 -3.42
C ILE A 57 21.35 -10.33 -2.91
N TYR A 58 20.27 -10.00 -3.64
CA TYR A 58 19.34 -8.98 -3.19
C TYR A 58 18.92 -9.26 -1.74
N THR A 59 19.21 -8.31 -0.87
CA THR A 59 18.91 -8.39 0.56
C THR A 59 18.00 -7.24 0.93
N ARG A 60 16.79 -7.54 1.38
CA ARG A 60 15.78 -6.54 1.74
C ARG A 60 16.28 -5.58 2.82
N TYR A 61 15.88 -4.32 2.71
CA TYR A 61 16.30 -3.18 3.56
C TYR A 61 17.81 -2.91 3.65
N LYS A 62 18.64 -3.71 2.97
CA LYS A 62 20.06 -3.42 2.74
C LYS A 62 20.31 -2.94 1.31
N CYS A 63 19.66 -3.59 0.36
CA CYS A 63 19.66 -3.19 -1.04
C CYS A 63 18.64 -2.07 -1.28
N LEU A 64 18.91 -1.25 -2.28
CA LEU A 64 17.95 -0.24 -2.73
C LEU A 64 16.65 -0.90 -3.21
N GLY A 65 15.53 -0.33 -2.79
CA GLY A 65 14.20 -0.75 -3.20
C GLY A 65 13.88 -0.38 -4.66
N PRO A 66 12.67 -0.70 -5.12
CA PRO A 66 12.24 -0.34 -6.46
C PRO A 66 11.99 1.16 -6.56
N GLU A 67 12.15 1.67 -7.77
CA GLU A 67 11.59 2.96 -8.18
C GLU A 67 10.09 2.76 -8.41
N VAL A 68 9.27 3.67 -7.90
CA VAL A 68 7.82 3.65 -8.09
C VAL A 68 7.47 4.62 -9.20
N GLN A 69 6.86 4.10 -10.26
CA GLN A 69 6.33 4.91 -11.35
C GLN A 69 4.80 4.91 -11.29
N PHE A 70 4.20 6.07 -11.11
CA PHE A 70 2.74 6.23 -11.12
C PHE A 70 2.25 6.44 -12.55
N LYS A 71 1.18 5.76 -12.92
CA LYS A 71 0.48 6.04 -14.18
C LYS A 71 -0.25 7.37 -14.08
N SER A 72 -0.18 8.15 -15.15
CA SER A 72 -0.93 9.39 -15.33
C SER A 72 -2.44 9.14 -15.40
N GLY A 73 -3.24 10.20 -15.22
CA GLY A 73 -4.70 10.10 -15.27
C GLY A 73 -5.27 9.81 -16.66
N ASP A 74 -4.46 9.97 -17.71
CA ASP A 74 -4.85 9.75 -19.11
C ASP A 74 -4.54 8.33 -19.60
N GLU A 75 -3.80 7.55 -18.82
CA GLU A 75 -3.50 6.16 -19.12
C GLU A 75 -4.67 5.24 -18.75
N GLU A 76 -4.65 4.02 -19.30
CA GLU A 76 -5.63 2.99 -18.96
C GLU A 76 -5.59 2.68 -17.45
N LEU A 77 -6.72 2.94 -16.79
CA LEU A 77 -6.93 2.73 -15.36
C LEU A 77 -7.48 1.32 -15.10
N TRP A 78 -6.75 0.57 -14.30
CA TRP A 78 -7.13 -0.76 -13.82
C TRP A 78 -7.58 -0.65 -12.36
N VAL A 79 -8.80 -1.12 -12.08
CA VAL A 79 -9.42 -1.06 -10.76
C VAL A 79 -9.55 -2.48 -10.20
N LEU A 80 -9.44 -2.63 -8.89
CA LEU A 80 -9.65 -3.91 -8.21
C LEU A 80 -11.09 -4.37 -8.42
N GLN A 81 -11.26 -5.52 -9.07
CA GLN A 81 -12.54 -6.22 -9.10
C GLN A 81 -12.68 -7.12 -7.87
N GLU A 82 -11.64 -7.90 -7.59
CA GLU A 82 -11.59 -8.85 -6.47
C GLU A 82 -10.12 -9.16 -6.14
N ALA A 83 -9.81 -9.35 -4.86
CA ALA A 83 -8.51 -9.84 -4.45
C ALA A 83 -8.54 -11.37 -4.38
N HIS A 84 -7.70 -12.07 -5.16
CA HIS A 84 -7.77 -13.52 -5.30
C HIS A 84 -6.42 -14.21 -5.06
N GLY A 85 -6.12 -14.53 -3.80
CA GLY A 85 -4.92 -15.27 -3.42
C GLY A 85 -3.65 -14.64 -4.01
N PRO A 86 -2.84 -15.37 -4.83
CA PRO A 86 -1.60 -14.85 -5.41
C PRO A 86 -1.81 -13.86 -6.56
N ILE A 87 -3.06 -13.54 -6.95
CA ILE A 87 -3.38 -12.68 -8.09
C ILE A 87 -4.56 -11.75 -7.74
N ASN A 88 -4.36 -10.45 -7.83
CA ASN A 88 -5.45 -9.48 -7.85
C ASN A 88 -6.18 -9.53 -9.20
N MET A 89 -7.50 -9.74 -9.16
CA MET A 89 -8.36 -9.64 -10.32
C MET A 89 -8.64 -8.16 -10.58
N LEU A 90 -8.07 -7.64 -11.66
CA LEU A 90 -8.23 -6.26 -12.07
C LEU A 90 -9.15 -6.19 -13.29
N ARG A 91 -9.95 -5.13 -13.35
CA ARG A 91 -10.77 -4.79 -14.51
C ARG A 91 -10.46 -3.39 -15.01
N PRO A 92 -10.78 -3.07 -16.28
CA PRO A 92 -10.81 -1.69 -16.73
C PRO A 92 -11.77 -0.85 -15.87
N ALA A 93 -11.38 0.40 -15.64
CA ALA A 93 -12.22 1.38 -14.95
C ALA A 93 -13.52 1.65 -15.72
N THR A 94 -14.60 1.92 -14.97
CA THR A 94 -15.80 2.53 -15.54
C THR A 94 -15.51 3.98 -15.94
N ALA A 95 -16.40 4.58 -16.73
CA ALA A 95 -16.26 5.98 -17.13
C ALA A 95 -16.22 6.93 -15.92
N GLU A 96 -16.96 6.63 -14.85
CA GLU A 96 -16.98 7.44 -13.64
C GLU A 96 -15.65 7.34 -12.87
N GLU A 97 -15.12 6.13 -12.68
CA GLU A 97 -13.85 5.89 -12.00
C GLU A 97 -12.69 6.56 -12.75
N ALA A 98 -12.70 6.48 -14.08
CA ALA A 98 -11.71 7.12 -14.94
C ALA A 98 -11.78 8.65 -14.83
N GLU A 99 -12.99 9.23 -14.86
CA GLU A 99 -13.17 10.68 -14.73
C GLU A 99 -12.75 11.18 -13.34
N ARG A 100 -13.07 10.43 -12.29
CA ARG A 100 -12.62 10.70 -10.92
C ARG A 100 -11.10 10.70 -10.82
N ARG A 101 -10.43 9.71 -11.43
CA ARG A 101 -8.96 9.65 -11.46
C ARG A 101 -8.34 10.82 -12.21
N LYS A 102 -8.96 11.32 -13.28
CA LYS A 102 -8.46 12.48 -14.04
C LYS A 102 -8.46 13.78 -13.24
N GLN A 103 -9.31 13.90 -12.22
CA GLN A 103 -9.31 15.06 -11.32
C GLN A 103 -8.06 15.13 -10.42
N ILE A 104 -7.29 14.04 -10.36
CA ILE A 104 -6.13 13.90 -9.49
C ILE A 104 -4.86 13.92 -10.34
N HIS A 105 -4.20 15.06 -10.40
CA HIS A 105 -2.94 15.23 -11.13
C HIS A 105 -2.06 16.27 -10.44
N ASP A 106 -0.81 16.39 -10.88
CA ASP A 106 0.20 17.23 -10.22
C ASP A 106 -0.21 18.71 -10.13
N ASP A 107 -0.95 19.18 -11.14
CA ASP A 107 -1.49 20.55 -11.20
C ASP A 107 -2.92 20.70 -10.66
N ALA A 108 -3.51 19.65 -10.07
CA ALA A 108 -4.86 19.70 -9.56
C ALA A 108 -4.97 20.64 -8.35
N ASP A 109 -6.13 21.29 -8.20
CA ASP A 109 -6.42 22.06 -7.00
C ASP A 109 -6.32 21.14 -5.77
N PRO A 110 -5.64 21.55 -4.67
CA PRO A 110 -5.52 20.73 -3.47
C PRO A 110 -6.85 20.19 -2.92
N SER A 111 -7.95 20.93 -3.08
CA SER A 111 -9.28 20.49 -2.63
C SER A 111 -9.84 19.30 -3.42
N ALA A 112 -9.33 19.04 -4.64
CA ALA A 112 -9.70 17.86 -5.41
C ALA A 112 -9.40 16.57 -4.64
N TYR A 113 -8.41 16.56 -3.75
CA TYR A 113 -8.00 15.38 -2.99
C TYR A 113 -8.90 15.05 -1.79
N GLN A 114 -9.78 15.97 -1.37
CA GLN A 114 -10.48 15.89 -0.07
C GLN A 114 -11.52 14.77 0.04
N ARG A 115 -12.17 14.42 -1.06
CA ARG A 115 -13.35 13.54 -1.09
C ARG A 115 -13.07 12.17 -1.69
N HIS A 116 -11.81 11.75 -1.66
CA HIS A 116 -11.40 10.47 -2.20
C HIS A 116 -10.81 9.59 -1.12
N ASN A 117 -11.16 8.32 -1.18
CA ASN A 117 -10.44 7.26 -0.50
C ASN A 117 -9.45 6.67 -1.51
N PHE A 118 -8.14 6.94 -1.34
CA PHE A 118 -7.16 6.50 -2.32
C PHE A 118 -6.70 5.07 -2.06
N ILE A 119 -6.63 4.27 -3.12
CA ILE A 119 -5.97 2.98 -3.11
C ILE A 119 -4.91 2.94 -4.21
N LEU A 120 -3.73 2.42 -3.88
CA LEU A 120 -2.67 2.24 -4.86
C LEU A 120 -2.63 0.79 -5.31
N LEU A 121 -2.72 0.55 -6.61
CA LEU A 121 -2.70 -0.79 -7.17
C LEU A 121 -1.56 -0.93 -8.17
N THR A 122 -0.78 -1.98 -8.02
CA THR A 122 0.08 -2.44 -9.10
C THR A 122 -0.64 -3.49 -9.93
N GLY A 123 0.02 -4.09 -10.91
CA GLY A 123 -0.54 -5.10 -11.79
C GLY A 123 -1.14 -6.32 -11.05
N PRO A 124 -1.39 -7.42 -11.75
CA PRO A 124 -2.17 -8.54 -11.19
C PRO A 124 -1.53 -9.23 -9.99
N CYS A 125 -0.26 -8.95 -9.63
CA CYS A 125 0.37 -9.57 -8.47
C CYS A 125 0.15 -8.71 -7.20
N PRO A 126 -0.36 -9.27 -6.09
CA PRO A 126 -0.49 -8.56 -4.83
C PRO A 126 0.90 -8.23 -4.26
N ARG A 127 1.08 -6.98 -3.83
CA ARG A 127 2.39 -6.47 -3.39
C ARG A 127 2.30 -5.77 -2.03
N GLY A 128 1.59 -6.33 -1.04
CA GLY A 128 1.15 -5.63 0.17
C GLY A 128 2.16 -4.63 0.79
N ARG A 129 3.39 -5.03 1.18
CA ARG A 129 4.41 -4.05 1.64
C ARG A 129 4.77 -2.96 0.63
N TYR A 130 4.83 -3.30 -0.66
CA TYR A 130 5.09 -2.31 -1.70
C TYR A 130 3.88 -1.47 -2.03
N GLN A 131 2.65 -1.91 -1.71
CA GLN A 131 1.50 -1.03 -1.72
C GLN A 131 1.67 0.04 -0.65
N ALA A 132 2.06 -0.33 0.58
CA ALA A 132 2.34 0.65 1.63
C ALA A 132 3.49 1.60 1.23
N TYR A 133 4.59 1.06 0.71
CA TYR A 133 5.73 1.85 0.20
C TYR A 133 5.33 2.78 -0.96
N ALA A 134 4.60 2.28 -1.96
CA ALA A 134 4.11 3.08 -3.07
C ALA A 134 3.14 4.17 -2.61
N THR A 135 2.30 3.87 -1.60
CA THR A 135 1.40 4.84 -0.99
C THR A 135 2.19 5.98 -0.39
N GLN A 136 3.22 5.67 0.41
CA GLN A 136 4.12 6.68 0.95
C GLN A 136 4.80 7.49 -0.18
N LYS A 137 5.34 6.83 -1.21
CA LYS A 137 6.01 7.50 -2.33
C LYS A 137 5.09 8.43 -3.10
N TRP A 138 3.83 8.06 -3.26
CA TRP A 138 2.83 8.93 -3.88
C TRP A 138 2.53 10.14 -3.01
N LEU A 139 2.34 9.95 -1.69
CA LEU A 139 2.15 11.08 -0.78
C LEU A 139 3.36 12.03 -0.77
N GLU A 140 4.58 11.48 -0.84
CA GLU A 140 5.82 12.26 -0.97
C GLU A 140 5.88 13.09 -2.24
N SER A 141 5.36 12.58 -3.37
CA SER A 141 5.34 13.31 -4.64
C SER A 141 4.33 14.44 -4.69
N LEU A 142 3.30 14.42 -3.83
CA LEU A 142 2.30 15.50 -3.77
C LEU A 142 2.88 16.79 -3.21
N SER A 143 2.25 17.92 -3.57
CA SER A 143 2.52 19.19 -2.89
C SER A 143 2.07 19.13 -1.43
N ALA A 144 2.68 19.93 -0.55
CA ALA A 144 2.31 19.99 0.86
C ALA A 144 0.83 20.34 1.06
N SER A 145 0.27 21.23 0.21
CA SER A 145 -1.13 21.62 0.24
C SER A 145 -2.07 20.49 -0.18
N ALA A 146 -1.72 19.73 -1.23
CA ALA A 146 -2.51 18.56 -1.65
C ALA A 146 -2.52 17.49 -0.57
N ARG A 147 -1.36 17.22 0.07
CA ARG A 147 -1.26 16.30 1.21
C ARG A 147 -2.21 16.64 2.35
N GLN A 148 -2.40 17.91 2.69
CA GLN A 148 -3.32 18.30 3.78
C GLN A 148 -4.79 18.01 3.48
N ASN A 149 -5.14 17.77 2.23
CA ASN A 149 -6.49 17.42 1.84
C ASN A 149 -6.70 15.91 1.79
N ILE A 150 -5.67 15.07 1.91
CA ILE A 150 -5.86 13.62 1.96
C ILE A 150 -6.56 13.25 3.26
N SER A 151 -7.83 12.84 3.16
CA SER A 151 -8.65 12.48 4.32
C SER A 151 -8.75 10.98 4.55
N SER A 152 -8.62 10.17 3.49
CA SER A 152 -8.84 8.73 3.54
C SER A 152 -7.88 7.96 2.64
N LEU A 153 -7.38 6.83 3.15
CA LEU A 153 -6.53 5.88 2.42
C LEU A 153 -7.06 4.47 2.61
N SER A 154 -6.88 3.61 1.59
CA SER A 154 -7.16 2.18 1.64
C SER A 154 -5.92 1.36 1.36
N LEU A 155 -5.75 0.29 2.12
CA LEU A 155 -4.72 -0.73 1.92
C LEU A 155 -5.37 -2.11 1.82
N LEU A 156 -4.84 -2.93 0.92
CA LEU A 156 -5.16 -4.35 0.83
C LEU A 156 -4.20 -5.10 1.74
N ILE A 157 -4.76 -5.85 2.68
CA ILE A 157 -4.03 -6.74 3.58
C ILE A 157 -4.16 -8.15 3.03
N GLN A 158 -3.10 -8.64 2.39
CA GLN A 158 -3.08 -9.93 1.69
C GLN A 158 -1.81 -10.67 2.09
N SER A 159 -1.89 -11.93 2.49
CA SER A 159 -0.71 -12.74 2.90
C SER A 159 0.20 -13.15 1.73
N TYR A 160 -0.33 -13.10 0.50
CA TYR A 160 0.44 -13.33 -0.74
C TYR A 160 1.31 -12.13 -1.12
N GLU A 161 1.78 -11.37 -0.14
CA GLU A 161 2.81 -10.39 -0.38
C GLU A 161 4.05 -11.13 -0.86
N GLU A 162 4.40 -10.90 -2.12
CA GLU A 162 5.66 -11.34 -2.66
C GLU A 162 6.81 -11.06 -1.67
N ASP A 163 7.29 -12.14 -1.07
CA ASP A 163 8.52 -12.20 -0.30
C ASP A 163 8.53 -11.45 1.05
N CYS A 164 7.55 -11.72 1.92
CA CYS A 164 7.50 -11.14 3.26
C CYS A 164 7.68 -12.15 4.39
N LEU A 165 8.80 -12.00 5.09
CA LEU A 165 8.86 -12.29 6.52
C LEU A 165 8.08 -11.17 7.23
N GLU A 166 7.24 -11.52 8.19
CA GLU A 166 6.34 -10.61 8.91
C GLU A 166 7.01 -9.29 9.38
N HIS A 167 8.26 -9.36 9.83
CA HIS A 167 9.00 -8.18 10.30
C HIS A 167 9.24 -7.11 9.22
N PHE A 168 9.33 -7.51 7.94
CA PHE A 168 9.47 -6.58 6.83
C PHE A 168 8.15 -5.86 6.53
N ILE A 169 7.02 -6.55 6.66
CA ILE A 169 5.69 -5.93 6.54
C ILE A 169 5.51 -4.90 7.64
N LYS A 170 5.82 -5.29 8.89
CA LYS A 170 5.78 -4.41 10.06
C LYS A 170 6.54 -3.12 9.78
N GLN A 171 7.79 -3.23 9.31
CA GLN A 171 8.59 -2.05 8.99
C GLN A 171 7.91 -1.14 7.95
N ALA A 172 7.39 -1.68 6.84
CA ALA A 172 6.72 -0.88 5.81
C ALA A 172 5.44 -0.20 6.34
N TYR A 173 4.65 -0.90 7.16
CA TYR A 173 3.44 -0.35 7.77
C TYR A 173 3.77 0.72 8.82
N THR A 174 4.79 0.50 9.65
CA THR A 174 5.29 1.50 10.60
C THR A 174 5.76 2.77 9.87
N GLU A 175 6.51 2.63 8.77
CA GLU A 175 7.00 3.76 7.97
C GLU A 175 5.84 4.59 7.39
N LEU A 176 4.86 3.93 6.76
CA LEU A 176 3.66 4.60 6.25
C LEU A 176 2.82 5.24 7.37
N ALA A 177 2.59 4.53 8.48
CA ALA A 177 1.80 5.04 9.60
C ALA A 177 2.43 6.31 10.20
N LYS A 178 3.75 6.29 10.42
CA LYS A 178 4.49 7.48 10.88
C LYS A 178 4.41 8.62 9.87
N TYR A 179 4.53 8.32 8.58
CA TYR A 179 4.41 9.34 7.53
C TYR A 179 3.03 10.01 7.54
N ILE A 180 1.96 9.22 7.65
CA ILE A 180 0.57 9.72 7.76
C ILE A 180 0.45 10.70 8.93
N VAL A 181 0.86 10.27 10.13
CA VAL A 181 0.78 11.07 11.36
C VAL A 181 1.58 12.38 11.23
N GLN A 182 2.75 12.34 10.61
CA GLN A 182 3.64 13.49 10.50
C GLN A 182 3.22 14.49 9.42
N HIS A 183 2.60 14.03 8.33
CA HIS A 183 2.48 14.84 7.11
C HIS A 183 1.05 15.07 6.61
N LEU A 184 0.05 14.33 7.08
CA LEU A 184 -1.34 14.42 6.62
C LEU A 184 -2.26 15.00 7.70
N SER A 185 -2.15 16.30 8.03
CA SER A 185 -2.95 16.87 9.14
C SER A 185 -4.46 16.80 8.94
N GLY A 186 -4.93 16.67 7.69
CA GLY A 186 -6.34 16.47 7.35
C GLY A 186 -6.81 15.01 7.35
N PHE A 187 -5.93 14.06 7.68
CA PHE A 187 -6.25 12.63 7.64
C PHE A 187 -7.30 12.25 8.68
N LYS A 188 -8.23 11.36 8.30
CA LYS A 188 -9.35 10.94 9.13
C LYS A 188 -9.57 9.43 9.12
N THR A 189 -9.37 8.74 8.01
CA THR A 189 -9.73 7.32 7.92
C THR A 189 -8.66 6.49 7.21
N LEU A 190 -8.16 5.46 7.89
CA LEU A 190 -7.45 4.36 7.23
C LEU A 190 -8.39 3.16 7.08
N CYS A 191 -8.62 2.72 5.85
CA CYS A 191 -9.40 1.53 5.54
C CYS A 191 -8.44 0.35 5.30
N LEU A 192 -8.50 -0.66 6.16
CA LEU A 192 -7.73 -1.91 6.01
C LEU A 192 -8.66 -2.98 5.46
N HIS A 193 -8.40 -3.44 4.24
CA HIS A 193 -9.20 -4.47 3.59
C HIS A 193 -8.46 -5.80 3.66
N PHE A 194 -8.86 -6.66 4.59
CA PHE A 194 -8.39 -8.02 4.70
C PHE A 194 -9.08 -8.89 3.66
N TRP A 195 -8.28 -9.66 2.92
CA TRP A 195 -8.76 -10.58 1.90
C TRP A 195 -8.09 -11.94 2.03
N ASN A 196 -8.86 -13.00 1.82
CA ASN A 196 -8.47 -14.39 1.86
C ASN A 196 -7.68 -14.71 3.15
N ASP A 197 -6.39 -15.04 2.99
CA ASP A 197 -5.47 -15.47 4.04
C ASP A 197 -4.74 -14.31 4.74
N GLY A 198 -5.21 -13.06 4.60
CA GLY A 198 -4.61 -11.87 5.22
C GLY A 198 -4.57 -11.91 6.76
N TRP A 199 -5.21 -12.89 7.39
CA TRP A 199 -5.22 -13.09 8.84
C TRP A 199 -3.83 -13.34 9.43
N THR A 200 -2.89 -13.90 8.68
CA THR A 200 -1.51 -14.03 9.18
C THR A 200 -0.78 -12.69 9.37
N LEU A 201 -1.40 -11.58 8.97
CA LEU A 201 -0.85 -10.22 9.03
C LEU A 201 -1.50 -9.34 10.10
N TRP A 202 -2.38 -9.91 10.94
CA TRP A 202 -3.04 -9.20 12.05
C TRP A 202 -2.02 -8.52 12.98
N SER A 203 -1.00 -9.27 13.39
CA SER A 203 0.12 -8.72 14.17
C SER A 203 0.87 -7.57 13.47
N ALA A 204 0.91 -7.53 12.13
CA ALA A 204 1.60 -6.49 11.37
C ALA A 204 0.75 -5.23 11.24
N VAL A 205 -0.57 -5.34 11.09
CA VAL A 205 -1.45 -4.16 11.05
C VAL A 205 -1.52 -3.41 12.38
N ALA A 206 -1.13 -4.04 13.49
CA ALA A 206 -1.02 -3.39 14.81
C ALA A 206 -0.11 -2.14 14.77
N GLU A 207 0.84 -2.09 13.84
CA GLU A 207 1.70 -0.93 13.61
C GLU A 207 0.91 0.34 13.24
N PHE A 208 -0.29 0.22 12.68
CA PHE A 208 -1.16 1.35 12.38
C PHE A 208 -1.85 1.96 13.61
N SER A 209 -1.73 1.35 14.80
CA SER A 209 -2.29 1.90 16.05
C SER A 209 -1.80 3.32 16.37
N VAL A 210 -0.64 3.72 15.85
CA VAL A 210 -0.11 5.09 15.98
C VAL A 210 -0.97 6.16 15.28
N ILE A 211 -1.85 5.78 14.35
CA ILE A 211 -2.76 6.71 13.68
C ILE A 211 -3.71 7.38 14.68
N PHE A 212 -4.02 6.72 15.80
CA PHE A 212 -4.87 7.28 16.85
C PHE A 212 -4.20 8.43 17.64
N ASP A 213 -2.93 8.73 17.40
CA ASP A 213 -2.30 9.97 17.88
C ASP A 213 -2.87 11.22 17.17
N MET A 214 -3.57 11.02 16.06
CA MET A 214 -4.24 12.08 15.30
C MET A 214 -5.69 12.27 15.79
N ALA A 215 -6.09 13.53 15.98
CA ALA A 215 -7.44 13.85 16.44
C ALA A 215 -8.51 13.43 15.42
N ASP A 216 -9.51 12.69 15.92
CA ASP A 216 -10.64 12.14 15.16
C ASP A 216 -10.26 11.14 14.05
N ALA A 217 -9.03 10.61 14.07
CA ALA A 217 -8.66 9.56 13.14
C ALA A 217 -9.29 8.22 13.57
N LYS A 218 -9.69 7.44 12.58
CA LYS A 218 -10.25 6.11 12.77
C LYS A 218 -9.65 5.09 11.82
N ILE A 219 -9.69 3.84 12.22
CA ILE A 219 -9.34 2.71 11.38
C ILE A 219 -10.60 1.91 11.12
N VAL A 220 -10.92 1.72 9.83
CA VAL A 220 -12.03 0.87 9.39
C VAL A 220 -11.44 -0.41 8.85
N ILE A 221 -11.84 -1.54 9.43
CA ILE A 221 -11.42 -2.86 8.98
C ILE A 221 -12.55 -3.50 8.21
N LYS A 222 -12.27 -3.94 6.99
CA LYS A 222 -13.12 -4.81 6.20
C LYS A 222 -12.49 -6.20 6.18
N ASP A 223 -13.21 -7.21 6.64
CA ASP A 223 -12.75 -8.60 6.67
C ASP A 223 -13.78 -9.46 5.94
N ASP A 224 -13.33 -10.25 4.96
CA ASP A 224 -14.17 -11.10 4.12
C ASP A 224 -14.77 -12.32 4.86
N ARG A 225 -14.26 -12.67 6.05
CA ARG A 225 -14.90 -13.64 6.95
C ARG A 225 -16.23 -13.13 7.50
N TRP A 226 -16.42 -11.82 7.49
CA TRP A 226 -17.62 -11.17 7.99
C TRP A 226 -18.51 -10.93 6.78
N PHE A 227 -19.54 -11.77 6.61
CA PHE A 227 -20.48 -11.78 5.47
C PHE A 227 -21.04 -10.40 5.05
N ASP A 228 -20.91 -9.35 5.87
CA ASP A 228 -21.16 -7.94 5.53
C ASP A 228 -20.48 -6.93 6.52
N GLY A 229 -19.44 -7.33 7.25
CA GLY A 229 -18.99 -6.59 8.44
C GLY A 229 -17.82 -5.65 8.22
N TYR A 230 -18.05 -4.34 8.39
CA TYR A 230 -16.99 -3.38 8.72
C TYR A 230 -16.85 -3.27 10.24
N SER A 231 -15.63 -3.28 10.74
CA SER A 231 -15.32 -2.92 12.12
C SER A 231 -14.66 -1.55 12.16
N GLU A 232 -15.32 -0.59 12.79
CA GLU A 232 -14.78 0.75 12.99
C GLU A 232 -14.12 0.85 14.37
N CYS A 233 -12.83 1.18 14.39
CA CYS A 233 -12.06 1.42 15.60
C CYS A 233 -11.76 2.93 15.68
N ALA A 234 -12.19 3.56 16.77
CA ALA A 234 -11.99 4.98 17.02
C ALA A 234 -10.85 5.27 18.02
N ASP A 235 -10.24 4.23 18.60
CA ASP A 235 -9.10 4.34 19.48
C ASP A 235 -8.18 3.11 19.39
N SER A 236 -6.95 3.29 19.89
CA SER A 236 -5.90 2.27 19.87
C SER A 236 -6.24 1.03 20.68
N SER A 237 -6.99 1.16 21.78
CA SER A 237 -7.34 0.02 22.63
C SER A 237 -8.35 -0.89 21.94
N ALA A 238 -9.38 -0.31 21.32
CA ALA A 238 -10.37 -1.05 20.54
C ALA A 238 -9.72 -1.73 19.32
N PHE A 239 -8.84 -1.04 18.62
CA PHE A 239 -8.13 -1.58 17.46
C PHE A 239 -7.20 -2.74 17.84
N LEU A 240 -6.34 -2.55 18.85
CA LEU A 240 -5.42 -3.60 19.29
C LEU A 240 -6.17 -4.78 19.90
N GLY A 241 -7.25 -4.53 20.65
CA GLY A 241 -8.11 -5.60 21.18
C GLY A 241 -8.68 -6.48 20.06
N LEU A 242 -9.22 -5.85 19.01
CA LEU A 242 -9.71 -6.57 17.84
C LEU A 242 -8.60 -7.38 17.14
N ILE A 243 -7.39 -6.84 17.06
CA ILE A 243 -6.25 -7.56 16.48
C ILE A 243 -5.88 -8.78 17.31
N TYR A 244 -5.78 -8.65 18.64
CA TYR A 244 -5.43 -9.77 19.53
C TYR A 244 -6.48 -10.88 19.50
N ASP A 245 -7.76 -10.52 19.51
CA ASP A 245 -8.85 -11.50 19.40
C ASP A 245 -8.77 -12.29 18.08
N MET A 246 -8.22 -11.68 17.04
CA MET A 246 -8.08 -12.29 15.71
C MET A 246 -6.77 -13.06 15.50
N ASP A 247 -5.70 -12.74 16.24
CA ASP A 247 -4.47 -13.51 16.28
C ASP A 247 -4.63 -14.84 17.05
N GLU A 248 -5.59 -14.92 17.99
CA GLU A 248 -5.89 -16.13 18.79
C GLU A 248 -6.90 -17.09 18.14
N ALA A 249 -7.56 -16.69 17.05
CA ALA A 249 -8.65 -17.42 16.38
C ALA A 249 -8.17 -18.31 15.21
#